data_AF-A0A4W4G4X7-F1
#
_entry.id   AF-A0A4W4G4X7-F1
#
_cell.length_a   1.000
_cell.length_b   1.000
_cell.length_c   1.000
_cell.angle_alpha   90.00
_cell.angle_beta   90.00
_cell.angle_gamma   90.00
#
_symmetry.space_group_name_H-M   'P 1'
#
loop_
_entity.id
_entity.type
_entity.pdbx_description
1 polymer ?
#
loop_
_entity_poly.entity_id
_entity_poly.type
_entity_poly.pdbx_seq_one_letter_code
_entity_poly.pdbx_strand_id
1 'polypeptide(L)'
;SEKNMHLNMSESNSLEDRDRDRLPPILNHSLDRGPKIPFSSYGSFLSTLNHKRESSSPGLSTQLLIPAARQVRELPPICPDVRQKQRISIDILPPEVRARFTSDPVIPIRTKTAKEFQEDMEKATISGDWKQVHEFYLTTFDSFLELNAAFKKEANAPFNTTEDSGINTKFVNAVYDALLHTPPDTQKSVLKGIINSLLREWKGTLNLASSLLQNPQYASTATYVIYAHLLRQIAALAEADHHFLMHWFKKLSQKRFKQLVERLQLFITTRLFPAKPEELPPMAKCSWWIPSATKVLSLLNGANSISTPPILPFADFYNLTLDHIDFMEDYQTWQANGNSNRFTFCQFPFILSTVVKKAVIQRDSEQQMISMARQTLVDKVSRRQRVDMSLLFLNIKVRRQQLVSDSLDELSRKRADLKKKLKVTFVGEAGLDMGGLTKEWFLLLIRQIFHTDYGMFMYVKDLHCHWFSSWKCDNCSEFRLVGAVSFHTLHMRLCWEPQRSLVNIRSASA
;
A
#
# COMPACT_ATOMS: atom_id res chain seq x y z
N SER A 1 -31.26 -16.00 61.28
CA SER A 1 -30.85 -17.41 61.49
C SER A 1 -31.51 -18.25 60.43
N GLU A 2 -30.76 -18.72 59.41
CA GLU A 2 -29.96 -19.97 59.48
C GLU A 2 -30.86 -21.20 59.72
N LYS A 3 -30.77 -22.33 59.01
CA LYS A 3 -29.77 -22.83 58.06
C LYS A 3 -30.28 -24.12 57.41
N ASN A 4 -29.81 -24.35 56.19
CA ASN A 4 -29.30 -25.59 55.58
C ASN A 4 -30.09 -26.90 55.55
N MET A 5 -30.12 -27.49 54.35
CA MET A 5 -30.07 -28.94 54.18
C MET A 5 -29.10 -29.32 53.06
N HIS A 6 -28.55 -30.52 53.24
CA HIS A 6 -27.60 -31.30 52.44
C HIS A 6 -26.11 -30.97 52.61
N LEU A 7 -25.19 -31.90 52.90
CA LEU A 7 -25.10 -33.29 53.40
C LEU A 7 -23.73 -33.81 52.92
N ASN A 8 -22.88 -34.23 53.86
CA ASN A 8 -21.84 -35.28 53.81
C ASN A 8 -20.77 -35.26 52.68
N MET A 9 -19.48 -35.53 52.92
CA MET A 9 -18.84 -36.29 53.98
C MET A 9 -17.33 -35.94 54.06
N SER A 10 -16.83 -35.87 55.29
CA SER A 10 -15.45 -36.05 55.78
C SER A 10 -14.76 -37.31 55.22
N GLU A 11 -13.44 -37.55 55.24
CA GLU A 11 -12.22 -36.89 55.70
C GLU A 11 -11.06 -37.79 55.23
N SER A 12 -9.90 -37.22 54.86
CA SER A 12 -8.59 -37.73 55.29
C SER A 12 -7.51 -36.66 55.08
N ASN A 13 -7.03 -36.14 56.21
CA ASN A 13 -5.84 -35.30 56.40
C ASN A 13 -4.57 -36.05 55.93
N SER A 14 -3.51 -35.40 55.42
CA SER A 14 -2.57 -34.63 56.23
C SER A 14 -1.65 -33.68 55.42
N LEU A 15 -1.68 -32.39 55.79
CA LEU A 15 -0.56 -31.49 56.12
C LEU A 15 0.80 -31.68 55.40
N GLU A 16 1.24 -30.69 54.60
CA GLU A 16 2.15 -29.61 55.04
C GLU A 16 2.51 -28.63 53.90
N ASP A 17 2.09 -27.38 54.14
CA ASP A 17 2.72 -26.07 53.95
C ASP A 17 3.69 -25.68 52.80
N ARG A 18 3.45 -24.44 52.33
CA ARG A 18 4.38 -23.42 51.80
C ARG A 18 5.21 -23.66 50.53
N ASP A 19 4.71 -23.11 49.41
CA ASP A 19 5.35 -22.01 48.64
C ASP A 19 4.67 -21.85 47.27
N ARG A 20 3.86 -20.80 47.09
CA ARG A 20 3.34 -20.37 45.78
C ARG A 20 3.58 -18.88 45.59
N ASP A 21 4.83 -18.55 45.31
CA ASP A 21 5.23 -17.36 44.57
C ASP A 21 6.60 -17.62 43.94
N ARG A 22 6.60 -18.09 42.68
CA ARG A 22 7.70 -17.96 41.71
C ARG A 22 7.26 -18.54 40.36
N LEU A 23 7.36 -17.70 39.33
CA LEU A 23 7.18 -18.04 37.91
C LEU A 23 8.08 -19.24 37.51
N PRO A 24 7.62 -20.15 36.63
CA PRO A 24 8.46 -21.22 36.13
C PRO A 24 9.42 -20.72 35.03
N PRO A 25 10.62 -21.33 34.90
CA PRO A 25 11.66 -20.87 33.98
C PRO A 25 11.41 -21.35 32.55
N ILE A 26 11.80 -20.51 31.60
CA ILE A 26 11.86 -20.83 30.16
C ILE A 26 13.21 -21.47 29.86
N LEU A 27 13.19 -22.68 29.30
CA LEU A 27 14.27 -23.19 28.44
C LEU A 27 13.74 -24.32 27.55
N ASN A 28 13.71 -24.10 26.23
CA ASN A 28 14.63 -24.85 25.38
C ASN A 28 14.75 -24.27 23.96
N HIS A 29 16.00 -24.35 23.49
CA HIS A 29 16.50 -24.02 22.18
C HIS A 29 15.79 -24.77 21.04
N SER A 30 15.62 -24.10 19.90
CA SER A 30 15.95 -24.69 18.60
C SER A 30 16.41 -23.59 17.63
N LEU A 31 17.50 -23.90 16.95
CA LEU A 31 18.26 -23.04 16.06
C LEU A 31 17.47 -22.68 14.80
N ASP A 32 17.44 -21.39 14.44
CA ASP A 32 17.50 -21.01 13.03
C ASP A 32 18.08 -19.59 12.88
N ARG A 33 19.35 -19.52 12.49
CA ARG A 33 20.06 -18.29 12.12
C ARG A 33 20.08 -18.19 10.59
N GLY A 34 19.09 -17.48 10.06
CA GLY A 34 19.19 -16.80 8.76
C GLY A 34 19.04 -15.29 8.96
N PRO A 35 19.63 -14.43 8.09
CA PRO A 35 19.51 -12.99 8.26
C PRO A 35 18.04 -12.57 8.10
N LYS A 36 17.41 -12.15 9.20
CA LYS A 36 16.07 -11.54 9.20
C LYS A 36 16.20 -10.12 8.65
N ILE A 37 16.03 -9.97 7.34
CA ILE A 37 15.99 -8.66 6.67
C ILE A 37 14.73 -7.91 7.16
N PRO A 38 14.84 -6.65 7.61
CA PRO A 38 13.67 -5.86 8.01
C PRO A 38 12.70 -5.65 6.85
N PHE A 39 11.39 -5.78 7.09
CA PHE A 39 10.39 -5.33 6.13
C PHE A 39 10.28 -3.80 6.20
N SER A 40 11.04 -3.11 5.36
CA SER A 40 10.87 -1.66 5.13
C SER A 40 9.60 -1.44 4.30
N SER A 41 8.68 -0.60 4.80
CA SER A 41 7.48 -0.21 4.05
C SER A 41 7.88 0.87 3.05
N TYR A 42 7.83 0.53 1.76
CA TYR A 42 8.07 1.46 0.63
C TYR A 42 7.05 2.60 0.54
N GLY A 43 6.00 2.60 1.37
CA GLY A 43 5.03 3.70 1.45
C GLY A 43 5.69 5.04 1.78
N SER A 44 6.78 5.04 2.56
CA SER A 44 7.57 6.25 2.85
C SER A 44 8.22 6.82 1.58
N PHE A 45 8.81 5.96 0.75
CA PHE A 45 9.49 6.35 -0.50
C PHE A 45 8.51 6.92 -1.56
N LEU A 46 7.37 6.25 -1.77
CA LEU A 46 6.37 6.69 -2.75
C LEU A 46 5.66 8.00 -2.33
N SER A 47 5.41 8.20 -1.03
CA SER A 47 4.84 9.47 -0.54
C SER A 47 5.80 10.66 -0.75
N THR A 48 7.10 10.43 -0.62
CA THR A 48 8.13 11.47 -0.78
C THR A 48 8.31 11.89 -2.25
N LEU A 49 8.12 10.95 -3.19
CA LEU A 49 8.12 11.25 -4.63
C LEU A 49 6.88 12.05 -5.08
N ASN A 50 5.71 11.76 -4.51
CA ASN A 50 4.47 12.49 -4.84
C ASN A 50 4.49 13.95 -4.36
N HIS A 51 5.09 14.25 -3.20
CA HIS A 51 5.23 15.63 -2.71
C HIS A 51 6.10 16.53 -3.61
N LYS A 52 6.96 15.94 -4.45
CA LYS A 52 7.81 16.69 -5.39
C LYS A 52 7.10 17.06 -6.69
N ARG A 53 5.90 16.52 -6.96
CA ARG A 53 5.14 16.74 -8.21
C ARG A 53 4.20 17.94 -8.16
N GLU A 54 3.81 18.40 -6.96
CA GLU A 54 2.98 19.61 -6.80
C GLU A 54 3.77 20.92 -6.95
N SER A 55 5.11 20.88 -7.07
CA SER A 55 5.96 22.06 -7.21
C SER A 55 6.42 22.35 -8.65
N SER A 56 5.87 21.67 -9.67
CA SER A 56 6.24 21.96 -11.06
C SER A 56 5.06 21.85 -12.03
N SER A 57 4.40 22.98 -12.24
CA SER A 57 3.56 23.25 -13.42
C SER A 57 3.97 24.63 -13.97
N PRO A 58 4.29 24.78 -15.26
CA PRO A 58 4.73 26.05 -15.82
C PRO A 58 3.56 26.89 -16.37
N GLY A 59 3.53 28.17 -15.99
CA GLY A 59 3.15 29.26 -16.89
C GLY A 59 1.78 29.94 -16.71
N LEU A 60 1.75 31.03 -15.94
CA LEU A 60 1.30 32.35 -16.43
C LEU A 60 1.84 33.46 -15.51
N SER A 61 2.78 34.23 -16.07
CA SER A 61 3.52 35.30 -15.41
C SER A 61 2.66 36.53 -15.13
N THR A 62 2.70 37.03 -13.90
CA THR A 62 2.81 38.48 -13.66
C THR A 62 3.56 38.70 -12.35
N GLN A 63 4.68 39.40 -12.44
CA GLN A 63 5.59 39.74 -11.34
C GLN A 63 4.90 40.66 -10.33
N LEU A 64 4.96 40.32 -9.04
CA LEU A 64 4.90 41.28 -7.95
C LEU A 64 5.75 40.73 -6.79
N LEU A 65 6.89 41.38 -6.57
CA LEU A 65 7.83 41.17 -5.47
C LEU A 65 7.14 41.41 -4.12
N ILE A 66 7.25 40.46 -3.19
CA ILE A 66 6.98 40.66 -1.76
C ILE A 66 8.19 40.11 -0.96
N PRO A 67 8.74 40.83 0.05
CA PRO A 67 9.96 40.44 0.73
C PRO A 67 9.77 39.27 1.70
N ALA A 68 10.88 38.57 1.96
CA ALA A 68 11.02 37.39 2.80
C ALA A 68 10.29 37.47 4.16
N ALA A 69 9.28 36.61 4.33
CA ALA A 69 8.75 36.23 5.63
C ALA A 69 9.38 34.91 6.08
N ARG A 70 10.10 34.97 7.20
CA ARG A 70 10.76 33.86 7.88
C ARG A 70 9.74 32.81 8.37
N GLN A 71 10.15 31.54 8.29
CA GLN A 71 9.68 30.39 9.07
C GLN A 71 8.18 30.06 9.03
N VAL A 72 7.76 29.31 8.01
CA VAL A 72 6.58 28.44 8.13
C VAL A 72 6.98 27.24 8.99
N ARG A 73 6.57 27.28 10.27
CA ARG A 73 6.62 26.15 11.19
C ARG A 73 5.77 25.02 10.60
N GLU A 74 6.36 23.84 10.42
CA GLU A 74 5.66 22.63 9.96
C GLU A 74 4.39 22.39 10.79
N LEU A 75 3.30 21.99 10.13
CA LEU A 75 2.07 21.56 10.78
C LEU A 75 2.35 20.29 11.61
N PRO A 76 1.85 20.19 12.85
CA PRO A 76 2.05 19.00 13.67
C PRO A 76 1.35 17.78 13.06
N PRO A 77 1.91 16.56 13.25
CA PRO A 77 1.34 15.33 12.71
C PRO A 77 -0.06 15.05 13.26
N ILE A 78 -0.90 14.40 12.44
CA ILE A 78 -2.30 14.08 12.74
C ILE A 78 -2.43 13.04 13.89
N CYS A 79 -1.33 12.51 14.45
CA CYS A 79 -1.37 11.66 15.66
C CYS A 79 0.01 11.56 16.35
N PRO A 80 0.11 11.60 17.70
CA PRO A 80 1.33 11.25 18.42
C PRO A 80 1.57 9.73 18.52
N ASP A 81 0.50 8.92 18.49
CA ASP A 81 0.57 7.46 18.74
C ASP A 81 0.58 6.59 17.48
N VAL A 82 0.36 7.18 16.31
CA VAL A 82 0.78 6.53 15.07
C VAL A 82 2.28 6.78 14.99
N ARG A 83 3.08 5.75 15.31
CA ARG A 83 4.52 5.77 15.01
C ARG A 83 4.71 5.94 13.51
N GLN A 84 4.73 7.19 13.04
CA GLN A 84 5.38 7.54 11.80
C GLN A 84 6.85 7.16 12.00
N LYS A 85 7.30 6.12 11.30
CA LYS A 85 8.73 5.91 11.06
C LYS A 85 9.31 7.27 10.68
N GLN A 86 10.35 7.68 11.39
CA GLN A 86 11.08 8.92 11.16
C GLN A 86 11.13 9.22 9.66
N ARG A 87 10.60 10.39 9.27
CA ARG A 87 10.95 11.03 8.00
C ARG A 87 12.45 11.21 8.04
N ILE A 88 13.17 10.39 7.29
CA ILE A 88 14.58 10.64 6.99
C ILE A 88 14.57 11.80 6.01
N SER A 89 15.12 12.94 6.44
CA SER A 89 15.47 14.05 5.57
C SER A 89 16.38 13.53 4.45
N ILE A 90 15.95 13.69 3.21
CA ILE A 90 16.80 13.47 2.04
C ILE A 90 17.77 14.65 2.01
N ASP A 91 18.95 14.46 2.59
CA ASP A 91 20.11 15.18 2.10
C ASP A 91 20.29 14.79 0.63
N ILE A 92 20.39 15.82 -0.19
CA ILE A 92 20.52 15.77 -1.64
C ILE A 92 21.71 14.87 -1.98
N LEU A 93 21.46 13.64 -2.42
CA LEU A 93 22.49 12.85 -3.08
C LEU A 93 22.72 13.43 -4.49
N PRO A 94 23.98 13.63 -4.93
CA PRO A 94 24.29 14.21 -6.23
C PRO A 94 23.73 13.37 -7.39
N PRO A 95 23.65 13.92 -8.62
CA PRO A 95 23.04 13.28 -9.80
C PRO A 95 23.69 11.98 -10.30
N GLU A 96 24.57 11.34 -9.55
CA GLU A 96 25.39 10.21 -10.00
C GLU A 96 25.35 9.04 -9.01
N VAL A 97 24.17 8.44 -8.80
CA VAL A 97 24.10 7.12 -8.15
C VAL A 97 24.49 6.06 -9.18
N ARG A 98 25.80 5.82 -9.33
CA ARG A 98 26.33 4.69 -10.09
C ARG A 98 26.04 3.40 -9.30
N ALA A 99 25.27 2.48 -9.89
CA ALA A 99 25.14 1.14 -9.35
C ALA A 99 26.52 0.44 -9.33
N ARG A 100 26.89 -0.16 -8.19
CA ARG A 100 28.11 -0.95 -8.04
C ARG A 100 27.86 -2.34 -8.62
N PHE A 101 27.92 -2.48 -9.93
CA PHE A 101 27.97 -3.81 -10.55
C PHE A 101 29.40 -4.35 -10.47
N THR A 102 29.56 -5.56 -9.94
CA THR A 102 30.82 -6.29 -9.98
C THR A 102 31.25 -6.47 -11.44
N SER A 103 32.55 -6.38 -11.74
CA SER A 103 33.12 -6.63 -13.06
C SER A 103 32.60 -7.95 -13.64
N ASP A 104 31.81 -7.87 -14.71
CA ASP A 104 31.20 -9.02 -15.36
C ASP A 104 32.29 -9.97 -15.91
N PRO A 105 32.11 -11.30 -15.82
CA PRO A 105 32.88 -12.24 -16.64
C PRO A 105 32.67 -11.95 -18.13
N VAL A 106 33.61 -12.37 -18.99
CA VAL A 106 33.48 -12.22 -20.45
C VAL A 106 32.16 -12.84 -20.91
N ILE A 107 31.22 -12.00 -21.35
CA ILE A 107 29.88 -12.44 -21.78
C ILE A 107 30.03 -13.11 -23.17
N PRO A 108 29.51 -14.34 -23.36
CA PRO A 108 29.47 -14.98 -24.67
C PRO A 108 28.80 -14.08 -25.71
N ILE A 109 29.35 -13.97 -26.91
CA ILE A 109 28.72 -13.18 -27.98
C ILE A 109 27.57 -13.99 -28.59
N ARG A 110 26.35 -13.47 -28.48
CA ARG A 110 25.16 -14.00 -29.16
C ARG A 110 24.70 -12.98 -30.20
N THR A 111 24.60 -13.40 -31.46
CA THR A 111 24.25 -12.52 -32.59
C THR A 111 22.83 -12.71 -33.11
N LYS A 112 22.10 -13.72 -32.62
CA LYS A 112 20.78 -14.07 -33.13
C LYS A 112 19.79 -12.93 -32.93
N THR A 113 19.21 -12.46 -34.03
CA THR A 113 18.26 -11.36 -34.01
C THR A 113 16.82 -11.84 -33.78
N ALA A 114 15.93 -10.92 -33.40
CA ALA A 114 14.51 -11.24 -33.25
C ALA A 114 13.86 -11.74 -34.55
N LYS A 115 14.32 -11.25 -35.70
CA LYS A 115 13.82 -11.65 -37.02
C LYS A 115 14.24 -13.08 -37.35
N GLU A 116 15.52 -13.40 -37.20
CA GLU A 116 16.04 -14.75 -37.42
C GLU A 116 15.37 -15.77 -36.50
N PHE A 117 15.15 -15.41 -35.23
CA PHE A 117 14.40 -16.27 -34.31
C PHE A 117 12.95 -16.50 -34.76
N GLN A 118 12.26 -15.46 -35.26
CA GLN A 118 10.91 -15.61 -35.79
C GLN A 118 10.88 -16.51 -37.04
N GLU A 119 11.84 -16.35 -37.94
CA GLU A 119 11.97 -17.21 -39.13
C GLU A 119 12.20 -18.68 -38.73
N ASP A 120 13.00 -18.95 -37.71
CA ASP A 120 13.21 -20.32 -37.20
C ASP A 120 11.95 -20.89 -36.54
N MET A 121 11.19 -20.06 -35.82
CA MET A 121 9.90 -20.45 -35.25
C MET A 121 8.88 -20.78 -36.34
N GLU A 122 8.78 -19.97 -37.39
CA GLU A 122 7.88 -20.21 -38.52
C GLU A 122 8.27 -21.49 -39.27
N LYS A 123 9.56 -21.68 -39.56
CA LYS A 123 10.08 -22.91 -40.17
C LYS A 123 9.75 -24.14 -39.33
N ALA A 124 10.00 -24.11 -38.02
CA ALA A 124 9.70 -25.22 -37.12
C ALA A 124 8.20 -25.52 -37.04
N THR A 125 7.36 -24.48 -37.10
CA THR A 125 5.89 -24.63 -37.09
C THR A 125 5.39 -25.28 -38.39
N ILE A 126 5.99 -24.94 -39.54
CA ILE A 126 5.62 -25.50 -40.84
C ILE A 126 6.18 -26.92 -41.03
N SER A 127 7.44 -27.15 -40.66
CA SER A 127 8.14 -28.42 -40.88
C SER A 127 7.88 -29.47 -39.80
N GLY A 128 7.49 -29.04 -38.59
CA GLY A 128 7.42 -29.87 -37.40
C GLY A 128 8.79 -30.20 -36.77
N ASP A 129 9.90 -29.74 -37.35
CA ASP A 129 11.24 -29.92 -36.79
C ASP A 129 11.59 -28.78 -35.82
N TRP A 130 11.52 -29.09 -34.53
CA TRP A 130 11.77 -28.15 -33.44
C TRP A 130 13.23 -28.12 -32.96
N LYS A 131 14.15 -28.86 -33.58
CA LYS A 131 15.52 -29.04 -33.07
C LYS A 131 16.26 -27.71 -32.87
N GLN A 132 16.26 -26.83 -33.86
CA GLN A 132 16.94 -25.53 -33.79
C GLN A 132 16.33 -24.59 -32.73
N VAL A 133 15.00 -24.58 -32.63
CA VAL A 133 14.27 -23.79 -31.62
C VAL A 133 14.55 -24.33 -30.22
N HIS A 134 14.51 -25.66 -30.05
CA HIS A 134 14.80 -26.31 -28.78
C HIS A 134 16.23 -26.04 -28.31
N GLU A 135 17.20 -26.17 -29.20
CA GLU A 135 18.61 -25.89 -28.92
C GLU A 135 18.81 -24.42 -28.52
N PHE A 136 18.16 -23.48 -29.22
CA PHE A 136 18.19 -22.06 -28.84
C PHE A 136 17.68 -21.82 -27.41
N TYR A 137 16.52 -22.37 -27.03
CA TYR A 137 15.98 -22.22 -25.68
C TYR A 137 16.86 -22.91 -24.64
N LEU A 138 17.34 -24.11 -24.94
CA LEU A 138 18.19 -24.88 -24.04
C LEU A 138 19.47 -24.12 -23.73
N THR A 139 20.13 -23.56 -24.75
CA THR A 139 21.34 -22.77 -24.56
C THR A 139 21.06 -21.44 -23.86
N THR A 140 20.01 -20.71 -24.26
CA THR A 140 19.69 -19.38 -23.70
C THR A 140 19.36 -19.45 -22.21
N PHE A 141 18.68 -20.50 -21.77
CA PHE A 141 18.25 -20.66 -20.37
C PHE A 141 19.16 -21.58 -19.55
N ASP A 142 20.28 -22.04 -20.10
CA ASP A 142 21.24 -22.92 -19.40
C ASP A 142 21.85 -22.24 -18.16
N SER A 143 22.14 -20.95 -18.27
CA SER A 143 22.67 -20.14 -17.18
C SER A 143 22.25 -18.68 -17.26
N PHE A 144 22.38 -17.94 -16.15
CA PHE A 144 22.19 -16.48 -16.15
C PHE A 144 23.15 -15.75 -17.10
N LEU A 145 24.37 -16.27 -17.28
CA LEU A 145 25.35 -15.71 -18.21
C LEU A 145 24.85 -15.80 -19.65
N GLU A 146 24.33 -16.96 -20.05
CA GLU A 146 23.77 -17.18 -21.39
C GLU A 146 22.49 -16.39 -21.62
N LEU A 147 21.65 -16.26 -20.59
CA LEU A 147 20.44 -15.45 -20.66
C LEU A 147 20.80 -13.96 -20.83
N ASN A 148 21.82 -13.48 -20.13
CA ASN A 148 22.34 -12.12 -20.30
C ASN A 148 22.92 -11.95 -21.70
N ALA A 149 23.77 -12.88 -22.14
CA ALA A 149 24.36 -12.88 -23.48
C ALA A 149 23.31 -12.80 -24.59
N ALA A 150 22.24 -13.58 -24.49
CA ALA A 150 21.19 -13.64 -25.50
C ALA A 150 20.33 -12.36 -25.56
N PHE A 151 20.08 -11.71 -24.43
CA PHE A 151 19.14 -10.59 -24.36
C PHE A 151 19.79 -9.21 -24.22
N LYS A 152 21.10 -9.12 -23.99
CA LYS A 152 21.80 -7.84 -23.91
C LYS A 152 21.89 -7.17 -25.30
N LYS A 153 21.67 -5.86 -25.36
CA LYS A 153 21.77 -5.08 -26.62
C LYS A 153 23.20 -5.04 -27.15
N GLU A 154 24.15 -4.83 -26.26
CA GLU A 154 25.58 -4.71 -26.57
C GLU A 154 26.37 -5.51 -25.53
N ALA A 155 27.20 -6.47 -25.97
CA ALA A 155 27.87 -7.43 -25.09
C ALA A 155 28.67 -6.76 -23.95
N ASN A 156 29.33 -5.63 -24.23
CA ASN A 156 30.23 -4.97 -23.28
C ASN A 156 29.73 -3.62 -22.74
N ALA A 157 28.52 -3.18 -23.11
CA ALA A 157 28.01 -1.90 -22.62
C ALA A 157 27.63 -1.99 -21.13
N PRO A 158 28.02 -1.00 -20.30
CA PRO A 158 27.53 -0.89 -18.93
C PRO A 158 26.05 -0.48 -18.94
N PHE A 159 25.24 -1.11 -18.08
CA PHE A 159 23.83 -0.75 -17.86
C PHE A 159 23.69 -0.11 -16.47
N ASN A 160 24.33 1.04 -16.28
CA ASN A 160 24.36 1.74 -14.99
C ASN A 160 23.35 2.88 -14.87
N THR A 161 22.42 3.01 -15.81
CA THR A 161 21.44 4.09 -15.83
C THR A 161 20.02 3.58 -15.60
N THR A 162 19.20 4.44 -15.00
CA THR A 162 17.75 4.22 -14.89
C THR A 162 17.05 4.28 -16.26
N GLU A 163 17.75 4.78 -17.29
CA GLU A 163 17.23 4.93 -18.64
C GLU A 163 17.46 3.71 -19.53
N ASP A 164 18.45 2.87 -19.29
CA ASP A 164 18.63 1.67 -20.09
C ASP A 164 18.94 0.45 -19.21
N SER A 165 18.09 -0.57 -19.32
CA SER A 165 18.34 -1.88 -18.69
C SER A 165 19.41 -2.69 -19.43
N GLY A 166 19.85 -2.20 -20.60
CA GLY A 166 20.78 -2.90 -21.47
C GLY A 166 20.17 -4.12 -22.17
N ILE A 167 18.86 -4.36 -22.00
CA ILE A 167 18.15 -5.52 -22.56
C ILE A 167 17.42 -5.14 -23.84
N ASN A 168 17.52 -6.00 -24.85
CA ASN A 168 16.71 -5.94 -26.05
C ASN A 168 15.28 -6.41 -25.74
N THR A 169 14.45 -5.50 -25.22
CA THR A 169 13.07 -5.80 -24.82
C THR A 169 12.22 -6.34 -25.98
N LYS A 170 12.48 -5.91 -27.23
CA LYS A 170 11.78 -6.43 -28.41
C LYS A 170 12.09 -7.91 -28.62
N PHE A 171 13.36 -8.29 -28.49
CA PHE A 171 13.77 -9.69 -28.64
C PHE A 171 13.26 -10.57 -27.50
N VAL A 172 13.37 -10.10 -26.25
CA VAL A 172 12.78 -10.77 -25.07
C VAL A 172 11.30 -11.03 -25.27
N ASN A 173 10.56 -10.03 -25.75
CA ASN A 173 9.13 -10.18 -26.03
C ASN A 173 8.86 -11.26 -27.09
N ALA A 174 9.60 -11.25 -28.21
CA ALA A 174 9.44 -12.25 -29.26
C ALA A 174 9.71 -13.68 -28.75
N VAL A 175 10.78 -13.87 -27.98
CA VAL A 175 11.15 -15.18 -27.41
C VAL A 175 10.12 -15.65 -26.38
N TYR A 176 9.59 -14.76 -25.54
CA TYR A 176 8.57 -15.17 -24.57
C TYR A 176 7.19 -15.39 -25.20
N ASP A 177 6.76 -14.58 -26.18
CA ASP A 177 5.48 -14.82 -26.87
C ASP A 177 5.46 -16.17 -27.60
N ALA A 178 6.59 -16.55 -28.21
CA ALA A 178 6.73 -17.83 -28.89
C ALA A 178 6.75 -19.04 -27.93
N LEU A 179 7.19 -18.87 -26.68
CA LEU A 179 7.50 -19.98 -25.77
C LEU A 179 6.32 -20.92 -25.53
N LEU A 180 5.11 -20.38 -25.34
CA LEU A 180 3.92 -21.20 -25.09
C LEU A 180 3.46 -21.98 -26.33
N HIS A 181 3.94 -21.62 -27.52
CA HIS A 181 3.65 -22.32 -28.78
C HIS A 181 4.69 -23.39 -29.12
N THR A 182 5.74 -23.55 -28.31
CA THR A 182 6.75 -24.60 -28.48
C THR A 182 6.31 -25.93 -27.87
N PRO A 183 6.92 -27.07 -28.27
CA PRO A 183 6.64 -28.37 -27.68
C PRO A 183 6.84 -28.40 -26.15
N PRO A 184 6.08 -29.24 -25.42
CA PRO A 184 6.16 -29.32 -23.96
C PRO A 184 7.57 -29.57 -23.41
N ASP A 185 8.42 -30.30 -24.14
CA ASP A 185 9.78 -30.58 -23.71
C ASP A 185 10.68 -29.35 -23.75
N THR A 186 10.50 -28.46 -24.74
CA THR A 186 11.17 -27.15 -24.78
C THR A 186 10.73 -26.29 -23.60
N GLN A 187 9.42 -26.25 -23.33
CA GLN A 187 8.86 -25.52 -22.18
C GLN A 187 9.42 -26.02 -20.84
N LYS A 188 9.54 -27.34 -20.66
CA LYS A 188 10.16 -27.95 -19.47
C LYS A 188 11.64 -27.64 -19.36
N SER A 189 12.39 -27.68 -20.46
CA SER A 189 13.82 -27.34 -20.48
C SER A 189 14.07 -25.90 -20.03
N VAL A 190 13.23 -24.95 -20.47
CA VAL A 190 13.30 -23.55 -20.01
C VAL A 190 13.09 -23.44 -18.51
N LEU A 191 12.05 -24.08 -17.96
CA LEU A 191 11.79 -24.07 -16.51
C LEU A 191 12.93 -24.71 -15.73
N LYS A 192 13.48 -25.84 -16.22
CA LYS A 192 14.63 -26.53 -15.60
C LYS A 192 15.87 -25.63 -15.58
N GLY A 193 16.15 -24.93 -16.68
CA GLY A 193 17.24 -23.95 -16.79
C GLY A 193 17.09 -22.80 -15.79
N ILE A 194 15.87 -22.27 -15.65
CA ILE A 194 15.55 -21.23 -14.66
C ILE A 194 15.74 -21.75 -13.23
N ILE A 195 15.24 -22.96 -12.91
CA ILE A 195 15.43 -23.57 -11.58
C ILE A 195 16.92 -23.71 -11.25
N ASN A 196 17.70 -24.28 -12.18
CA ASN A 196 19.14 -24.47 -11.99
C ASN A 196 19.85 -23.14 -11.75
N SER A 197 19.48 -22.11 -12.51
CA SER A 197 20.02 -20.75 -12.35
C SER A 197 19.66 -20.15 -10.99
N LEU A 198 18.39 -20.23 -10.58
CA LEU A 198 17.92 -19.74 -9.27
C LEU A 198 18.56 -20.46 -8.08
N LEU A 199 18.96 -21.74 -8.24
CA LEU A 199 19.58 -22.55 -7.19
C LEU A 199 21.09 -22.33 -7.07
N ARG A 200 21.82 -22.17 -8.19
CA ARG A 200 23.28 -22.23 -8.20
C ARG A 200 23.93 -20.92 -7.78
N GLU A 201 23.53 -19.78 -8.32
CA GLU A 201 24.14 -18.48 -7.98
C GLU A 201 23.18 -17.32 -8.30
N TRP A 202 22.39 -16.86 -7.32
CA TRP A 202 21.80 -15.51 -7.41
C TRP A 202 22.90 -14.47 -7.12
N LYS A 203 23.86 -14.35 -8.04
CA LYS A 203 24.72 -13.16 -8.21
C LYS A 203 24.22 -12.28 -9.35
N GLY A 204 23.07 -12.66 -9.93
CA GLY A 204 22.52 -12.18 -11.18
C GLY A 204 22.01 -10.75 -11.12
N THR A 205 22.81 -9.87 -11.69
CA THR A 205 22.45 -8.76 -12.56
C THR A 205 20.95 -8.40 -12.60
N LEU A 206 20.62 -7.24 -12.04
CA LEU A 206 19.27 -6.68 -11.89
C LEU A 206 18.40 -6.78 -13.15
N ASN A 207 19.03 -6.62 -14.31
CA ASN A 207 18.40 -6.64 -15.62
C ASN A 207 17.78 -8.03 -15.91
N LEU A 208 18.48 -9.13 -15.58
CA LEU A 208 17.98 -10.51 -15.78
C LEU A 208 16.73 -10.80 -14.95
N ALA A 209 16.67 -10.29 -13.73
CA ALA A 209 15.50 -10.42 -12.87
C ALA A 209 14.25 -9.80 -13.53
N SER A 210 14.41 -8.66 -14.21
CA SER A 210 13.32 -7.99 -14.94
C SER A 210 12.87 -8.77 -16.19
N SER A 211 13.78 -9.45 -16.89
CA SER A 211 13.45 -10.32 -18.03
C SER A 211 12.71 -11.57 -17.56
N LEU A 212 13.24 -12.27 -16.56
CA LEU A 212 12.65 -13.51 -16.07
C LEU A 212 11.24 -13.32 -15.53
N LEU A 213 10.97 -12.20 -14.86
CA LEU A 213 9.63 -11.88 -14.34
C LEU A 213 8.54 -11.91 -15.44
N GLN A 214 8.92 -11.66 -16.70
CA GLN A 214 8.02 -11.64 -17.85
C GLN A 214 7.67 -13.03 -18.40
N ASN A 215 8.36 -14.11 -18.01
CA ASN A 215 8.13 -15.46 -18.55
C ASN A 215 6.64 -15.88 -18.42
N PRO A 216 5.94 -16.16 -19.53
CA PRO A 216 4.51 -16.46 -19.52
C PRO A 216 4.14 -17.80 -18.88
N GLN A 217 5.08 -18.73 -18.71
CA GLN A 217 4.83 -20.03 -18.07
C GLN A 217 4.36 -19.87 -16.61
N TYR A 218 4.70 -18.75 -15.97
CA TYR A 218 4.27 -18.40 -14.62
C TYR A 218 2.77 -18.14 -14.45
N ALA A 219 1.99 -18.15 -15.54
CA ALA A 219 0.53 -18.14 -15.47
C ALA A 219 -0.07 -19.47 -14.96
N SER A 220 0.70 -20.58 -15.00
CA SER A 220 0.24 -21.89 -14.55
C SER A 220 0.61 -22.14 -13.08
N THR A 221 -0.34 -22.66 -12.29
CA THR A 221 -0.14 -23.03 -10.87
C THR A 221 1.00 -24.02 -10.67
N ALA A 222 1.24 -24.91 -11.64
CA ALA A 222 2.34 -25.88 -11.61
C ALA A 222 3.73 -25.22 -11.52
N THR A 223 3.85 -23.95 -11.93
CA THR A 223 5.12 -23.21 -11.93
C THR A 223 5.25 -22.24 -10.74
N TYR A 224 4.25 -22.15 -9.87
CA TYR A 224 4.20 -21.17 -8.79
C TYR A 224 5.33 -21.30 -7.79
N VAL A 225 5.85 -22.51 -7.55
CA VAL A 225 7.04 -22.69 -6.68
C VAL A 225 8.25 -21.94 -7.26
N ILE A 226 8.50 -22.10 -8.57
CA ILE A 226 9.59 -21.43 -9.28
C ILE A 226 9.37 -19.92 -9.25
N TYR A 227 8.13 -19.50 -9.55
CA TYR A 227 7.77 -18.08 -9.56
C TYR A 227 7.95 -17.44 -8.18
N ALA A 228 7.50 -18.11 -7.11
CA ALA A 228 7.68 -17.64 -5.74
C ALA A 228 9.17 -17.41 -5.43
N HIS A 229 10.04 -18.36 -5.75
CA HIS A 229 11.47 -18.20 -5.51
C HIS A 229 12.05 -17.01 -6.26
N LEU A 230 11.68 -16.79 -7.53
CA LEU A 230 12.07 -15.59 -8.26
C LEU A 230 11.57 -14.31 -7.58
N LEU A 231 10.29 -14.26 -7.18
CA LEU A 231 9.71 -13.11 -6.48
C LEU A 231 10.41 -12.81 -5.16
N ARG A 232 10.81 -13.85 -4.42
CA ARG A 232 11.57 -13.70 -3.17
C ARG A 232 12.92 -13.06 -3.43
N GLN A 233 13.62 -13.47 -4.49
CA GLN A 233 14.90 -12.89 -4.83
C GLN A 233 14.76 -11.42 -5.23
N ILE A 234 13.78 -11.09 -6.07
CA ILE A 234 13.48 -9.70 -6.45
C ILE A 234 13.12 -8.89 -5.21
N ALA A 235 12.25 -9.41 -4.34
CA ALA A 235 11.83 -8.74 -3.12
C ALA A 235 12.98 -8.52 -2.11
N ALA A 236 14.04 -9.32 -2.18
CA ALA A 236 15.21 -9.24 -1.30
C ALA A 236 16.30 -8.28 -1.80
N LEU A 237 16.14 -7.68 -2.98
CA LEU A 237 17.09 -6.72 -3.54
C LEU A 237 17.21 -5.45 -2.67
N ALA A 238 18.33 -4.74 -2.83
CA ALA A 238 18.58 -3.50 -2.13
C ALA A 238 17.62 -2.38 -2.60
N GLU A 239 17.46 -1.32 -1.82
CA GLU A 239 16.56 -0.22 -2.21
C GLU A 239 17.00 0.49 -3.49
N ALA A 240 18.32 0.60 -3.70
CA ALA A 240 18.88 1.15 -4.94
C ALA A 240 18.48 0.30 -6.16
N ASP A 241 18.57 -1.03 -6.05
CA ASP A 241 18.19 -1.98 -7.10
C ASP A 241 16.71 -1.90 -7.45
N HIS A 242 15.85 -1.77 -6.44
CA HIS A 242 14.42 -1.53 -6.66
C HIS A 242 14.15 -0.23 -7.42
N HIS A 243 14.93 0.83 -7.19
CA HIS A 243 14.79 2.08 -7.93
C HIS A 243 15.03 1.89 -9.43
N PHE A 244 16.10 1.20 -9.81
CA PHE A 244 16.36 0.86 -11.21
C PHE A 244 15.24 -0.01 -11.80
N LEU A 245 14.78 -1.05 -11.09
CA LEU A 245 13.67 -1.89 -11.56
C LEU A 245 12.40 -1.09 -11.83
N MET A 246 12.03 -0.15 -10.95
CA MET A 246 10.85 0.70 -11.17
C MET A 246 10.97 1.52 -12.46
N HIS A 247 12.14 2.11 -12.71
CA HIS A 247 12.40 2.88 -13.93
C HIS A 247 12.39 2.01 -15.19
N TRP A 248 12.88 0.77 -15.11
CA TRP A 248 12.84 -0.16 -16.24
C TRP A 248 11.44 -0.72 -16.48
N PHE A 249 10.66 -1.03 -15.43
CA PHE A 249 9.27 -1.45 -15.57
C PHE A 249 8.40 -0.37 -16.20
N LYS A 250 8.70 0.92 -15.95
CA LYS A 250 8.02 2.03 -16.61
C LYS A 250 8.15 2.01 -18.14
N LYS A 251 9.20 1.37 -18.68
CA LYS A 251 9.45 1.27 -20.13
C LYS A 251 8.77 0.08 -20.79
N LEU A 252 8.12 -0.79 -20.02
CA LEU A 252 7.35 -1.90 -20.57
C LEU A 252 6.12 -1.38 -21.33
N SER A 253 5.72 -2.09 -22.38
CA SER A 253 4.45 -1.81 -23.05
C SER A 253 3.27 -1.99 -22.07
N GLN A 254 2.20 -1.22 -22.24
CA GLN A 254 1.02 -1.30 -21.40
C GLN A 254 0.45 -2.74 -21.32
N LYS A 255 0.42 -3.46 -22.44
CA LYS A 255 -0.01 -4.87 -22.51
C LYS A 255 0.81 -5.77 -21.59
N ARG A 256 2.14 -5.69 -21.65
CA ARG A 256 3.05 -6.50 -20.82
C ARG A 256 2.96 -6.13 -19.35
N PHE A 257 2.92 -4.83 -19.08
CA PHE A 257 2.80 -4.31 -17.73
C PHE A 257 1.51 -4.81 -17.07
N LYS A 258 0.39 -4.77 -17.79
CA LYS A 258 -0.90 -5.35 -17.35
C LYS A 258 -0.82 -6.85 -17.08
N GLN A 259 -0.25 -7.62 -17.99
CA GLN A 259 -0.07 -9.07 -17.80
C GLN A 259 0.76 -9.40 -16.54
N LEU A 260 1.76 -8.59 -16.20
CA LEU A 260 2.55 -8.76 -14.98
C LEU A 260 1.74 -8.45 -13.71
N VAL A 261 0.98 -7.35 -13.71
CA VAL A 261 0.10 -6.97 -12.60
C VAL A 261 -0.94 -8.06 -12.35
N GLU A 262 -1.66 -8.48 -13.40
CA GLU A 262 -2.69 -9.52 -13.32
C GLU A 262 -2.13 -10.86 -12.84
N ARG A 263 -0.93 -11.24 -13.32
CA ARG A 263 -0.26 -12.48 -12.89
C ARG A 263 0.11 -12.47 -11.41
N LEU A 264 0.65 -11.35 -10.91
CA LEU A 264 0.98 -11.20 -9.48
C LEU A 264 -0.28 -11.21 -8.61
N GLN A 265 -1.35 -10.54 -9.06
CA GLN A 265 -2.64 -10.56 -8.38
C GLN A 265 -3.23 -11.97 -8.34
N LEU A 266 -3.24 -12.67 -9.48
CA LEU A 266 -3.71 -14.06 -9.57
C LEU A 266 -2.88 -14.98 -8.67
N PHE A 267 -1.54 -14.84 -8.68
CA PHE A 267 -0.67 -15.60 -7.79
C PHE A 267 -1.02 -15.38 -6.31
N ILE A 268 -1.25 -14.14 -5.89
CA ILE A 268 -1.67 -13.81 -4.51
C ILE A 268 -3.05 -14.44 -4.22
N THR A 269 -4.02 -14.27 -5.12
CA THR A 269 -5.38 -14.79 -4.98
C THR A 269 -5.40 -16.32 -4.88
N THR A 270 -4.78 -17.03 -5.80
CA THR A 270 -4.71 -18.49 -5.78
C THR A 270 -3.97 -18.99 -4.54
N ARG A 271 -3.00 -18.22 -4.02
CA ARG A 271 -2.31 -18.61 -2.80
C ARG A 271 -3.16 -18.44 -1.55
N LEU A 272 -4.00 -17.40 -1.49
CA LEU A 272 -4.95 -17.17 -0.40
C LEU A 272 -6.13 -18.13 -0.46
N PHE A 273 -6.66 -18.37 -1.66
CA PHE A 273 -7.86 -19.15 -1.92
C PHE A 273 -7.58 -20.23 -2.97
N PRO A 274 -6.80 -21.28 -2.63
CA PRO A 274 -6.46 -22.34 -3.57
C PRO A 274 -7.68 -23.21 -3.89
N ALA A 275 -7.97 -23.42 -5.18
CA ALA A 275 -9.04 -24.33 -5.60
C ALA A 275 -8.77 -25.79 -5.20
N LYS A 276 -7.50 -26.20 -5.22
CA LYS A 276 -7.01 -27.50 -4.78
C LYS A 276 -5.83 -27.31 -3.82
N PRO A 277 -6.06 -27.30 -2.50
CA PRO A 277 -5.02 -27.02 -1.51
C PRO A 277 -3.83 -27.99 -1.57
N GLU A 278 -4.06 -29.23 -2.03
CA GLU A 278 -3.05 -30.29 -2.14
C GLU A 278 -1.98 -30.01 -3.21
N GLU A 279 -2.32 -29.24 -4.25
CA GLU A 279 -1.39 -28.92 -5.34
C GLU A 279 -0.34 -27.87 -4.93
N LEU A 280 -0.53 -27.21 -3.79
CA LEU A 280 0.35 -26.15 -3.31
C LEU A 280 1.01 -26.53 -1.98
N PRO A 281 2.26 -26.09 -1.73
CA PRO A 281 2.91 -26.33 -0.46
C PRO A 281 2.11 -25.75 0.73
N PRO A 282 2.15 -26.40 1.92
CA PRO A 282 1.45 -25.89 3.10
C PRO A 282 1.82 -24.45 3.44
N MET A 283 0.85 -23.65 3.91
CA MET A 283 1.04 -22.21 4.20
C MET A 283 2.20 -21.94 5.18
N ALA A 284 2.34 -22.78 6.22
CA ALA A 284 3.37 -22.62 7.24
C ALA A 284 4.80 -22.64 6.68
N LYS A 285 5.08 -23.42 5.64
CA LYS A 285 6.43 -23.55 5.03
C LYS A 285 6.72 -22.45 4.00
N CYS A 286 5.68 -21.77 3.52
CA CYS A 286 5.73 -20.85 2.39
C CYS A 286 5.03 -19.52 2.69
N SER A 287 5.07 -19.10 3.95
CA SER A 287 4.47 -17.83 4.43
C SER A 287 5.06 -16.60 3.75
N TRP A 288 6.25 -16.72 3.17
CA TRP A 288 6.95 -15.67 2.43
C TRP A 288 6.45 -15.44 1.00
N TRP A 289 5.59 -16.32 0.43
CA TRP A 289 5.11 -16.22 -0.95
C TRP A 289 4.30 -14.93 -1.19
N ILE A 290 3.23 -14.73 -0.41
CA ILE A 290 2.34 -13.57 -0.53
C ILE A 290 3.10 -12.24 -0.25
N PRO A 291 3.92 -12.14 0.83
CA PRO A 291 4.73 -10.94 1.07
C PRO A 291 5.68 -10.61 -0.10
N SER A 292 6.34 -11.61 -0.67
CA SER A 292 7.28 -11.41 -1.79
C SER A 292 6.55 -10.92 -3.02
N ALA A 293 5.44 -11.55 -3.39
CA ALA A 293 4.61 -11.15 -4.52
C ALA A 293 4.04 -9.73 -4.35
N THR A 294 3.54 -9.41 -3.15
CA THR A 294 2.98 -8.08 -2.84
C THR A 294 4.07 -7.00 -2.91
N LYS A 295 5.29 -7.30 -2.45
CA LYS A 295 6.43 -6.37 -2.58
C LYS A 295 6.83 -6.15 -4.03
N VAL A 296 6.89 -7.19 -4.87
CA VAL A 296 7.18 -7.03 -6.31
C VAL A 296 6.05 -6.25 -7.00
N LEU A 297 4.79 -6.51 -6.67
CA LEU A 297 3.65 -5.75 -7.17
C LEU A 297 3.73 -4.26 -6.77
N SER A 298 4.28 -3.97 -5.58
CA SER A 298 4.52 -2.59 -5.15
C SER A 298 5.55 -1.85 -6.02
N LEU A 299 6.53 -2.57 -6.59
CA LEU A 299 7.48 -2.01 -7.56
C LEU A 299 6.78 -1.64 -8.87
N LEU A 300 5.85 -2.47 -9.35
CA LEU A 300 5.03 -2.12 -10.51
C LEU A 300 4.14 -0.91 -10.20
N ASN A 301 3.48 -0.86 -9.04
CA ASN A 301 2.71 0.32 -8.65
C ASN A 301 3.59 1.59 -8.55
N GLY A 302 4.83 1.44 -8.06
CA GLY A 302 5.83 2.52 -8.07
C GLY A 302 6.17 2.99 -9.48
N ALA A 303 6.47 2.06 -10.38
CA ALA A 303 6.71 2.32 -11.80
C ALA A 303 5.52 3.05 -12.47
N ASN A 304 4.29 2.63 -12.15
CA ASN A 304 3.07 3.27 -12.61
C ASN A 304 2.95 4.73 -12.13
N SER A 305 3.30 4.96 -10.86
CA SER A 305 3.23 6.28 -10.21
C SER A 305 4.24 7.28 -10.78
N ILE A 306 5.47 6.83 -11.07
CA ILE A 306 6.51 7.67 -11.70
C ILE A 306 6.32 7.84 -13.21
N SER A 307 5.36 7.14 -13.81
CA SER A 307 4.97 7.36 -15.21
C SER A 307 4.07 8.59 -15.35
N THR A 308 4.18 9.27 -16.48
CA THR A 308 3.29 10.39 -16.83
C THR A 308 2.98 10.28 -18.34
N PRO A 309 1.76 9.92 -18.73
CA PRO A 309 0.64 9.47 -17.88
C PRO A 309 0.92 8.13 -17.17
N PRO A 310 0.13 7.74 -16.14
CA PRO A 310 0.17 6.39 -15.57
C PRO A 310 -0.03 5.33 -16.67
N ILE A 311 0.66 4.20 -16.54
CA ILE A 311 0.64 3.08 -17.49
C ILE A 311 -0.71 2.38 -17.43
N LEU A 312 -1.23 2.18 -16.22
CA LEU A 312 -2.54 1.62 -15.92
C LEU A 312 -3.32 2.51 -14.94
N PRO A 313 -4.66 2.48 -14.98
CA PRO A 313 -5.48 3.00 -13.89
C PRO A 313 -5.08 2.37 -12.55
N PHE A 314 -5.02 3.16 -11.48
CA PHE A 314 -4.70 2.63 -10.14
C PHE A 314 -5.72 1.61 -9.61
N ALA A 315 -6.94 1.61 -10.14
CA ALA A 315 -7.95 0.61 -9.84
C ALA A 315 -7.58 -0.79 -10.34
N ASP A 316 -6.79 -0.91 -11.42
CA ASP A 316 -6.32 -2.19 -11.95
C ASP A 316 -5.37 -2.90 -10.99
N PHE A 317 -4.80 -2.18 -10.00
CA PHE A 317 -3.97 -2.77 -8.96
C PHE A 317 -4.79 -3.36 -7.79
N TYR A 318 -6.10 -3.11 -7.71
CA TYR A 318 -6.93 -3.64 -6.63
C TYR A 318 -7.10 -5.15 -6.78
N ASN A 319 -6.81 -5.88 -5.71
CA ASN A 319 -7.15 -7.30 -5.63
C ASN A 319 -8.46 -7.44 -4.83
N LEU A 320 -9.58 -7.53 -5.55
CA LEU A 320 -10.92 -7.63 -4.95
C LEU A 320 -11.12 -8.89 -4.12
N THR A 321 -10.31 -9.95 -4.31
CA THR A 321 -10.41 -11.15 -3.47
C THR A 321 -9.97 -10.90 -2.02
N LEU A 322 -9.25 -9.80 -1.77
CA LEU A 322 -8.94 -9.33 -0.41
C LEU A 322 -10.17 -8.77 0.32
N ASP A 323 -11.29 -8.54 -0.36
CA ASP A 323 -12.54 -8.17 0.30
C ASP A 323 -13.12 -9.35 1.12
N HIS A 324 -12.65 -10.58 0.84
CA HIS A 324 -13.08 -11.82 1.52
C HIS A 324 -12.15 -12.27 2.65
N ILE A 325 -11.00 -11.62 2.86
CA ILE A 325 -10.16 -11.91 4.03
C ILE A 325 -10.66 -11.13 5.25
N ASP A 326 -10.25 -11.56 6.45
CA ASP A 326 -10.46 -10.76 7.66
C ASP A 326 -9.50 -9.56 7.67
N PHE A 327 -9.83 -8.54 6.88
CA PHE A 327 -9.06 -7.30 6.80
C PHE A 327 -9.10 -6.51 8.12
N MET A 328 -10.04 -6.82 9.03
CA MET A 328 -10.08 -6.22 10.37
C MET A 328 -9.02 -6.84 11.29
N GLU A 329 -8.78 -8.16 11.20
CA GLU A 329 -7.63 -8.81 11.85
C GLU A 329 -6.30 -8.31 11.26
N ASP A 330 -6.20 -8.18 9.92
CA ASP A 330 -5.02 -7.63 9.25
C ASP A 330 -4.72 -6.20 9.73
N TYR A 331 -5.75 -5.35 9.82
CA TYR A 331 -5.65 -3.98 10.34
C TYR A 331 -5.23 -3.94 11.82
N GLN A 332 -5.82 -4.78 12.68
CA GLN A 332 -5.42 -4.86 14.09
C GLN A 332 -3.97 -5.32 14.24
N THR A 333 -3.55 -6.30 13.43
CA THR A 333 -2.17 -6.77 13.38
C THR A 333 -1.23 -5.66 12.92
N TRP A 334 -1.63 -4.86 11.93
CA TRP A 334 -0.86 -3.72 11.44
C TRP A 334 -0.71 -2.61 12.51
N GLN A 335 -1.79 -2.27 13.21
CA GLN A 335 -1.82 -1.27 14.29
C GLN A 335 -1.00 -1.71 15.52
N ALA A 336 -1.25 -2.92 16.03
CA ALA A 336 -0.60 -3.43 17.24
C ALA A 336 0.91 -3.59 17.06
N ASN A 337 1.35 -3.88 15.83
CA ASN A 337 2.71 -4.27 15.54
C ASN A 337 3.50 -3.21 14.79
N GLY A 338 3.39 -1.93 15.16
CA GLY A 338 4.08 -0.80 14.52
C GLY A 338 5.59 -0.95 14.30
N ASN A 339 6.25 -1.93 14.96
CA ASN A 339 7.66 -2.31 14.77
C ASN A 339 7.90 -3.78 14.35
N SER A 340 6.88 -4.61 14.09
CA SER A 340 7.13 -6.02 13.71
C SER A 340 7.46 -6.17 12.23
N ASN A 341 8.24 -7.20 11.92
CA ASN A 341 8.50 -7.68 10.56
C ASN A 341 7.34 -8.52 9.99
N ARG A 342 6.15 -8.54 10.62
CA ARG A 342 5.01 -9.31 10.14
C ARG A 342 4.36 -8.58 8.97
N PHE A 343 4.13 -9.31 7.89
CA PHE A 343 3.42 -8.83 6.72
C PHE A 343 1.94 -8.60 7.05
N THR A 344 1.40 -7.49 6.56
CA THR A 344 -0.04 -7.18 6.54
C THR A 344 -0.38 -6.47 5.23
N PHE A 345 -1.57 -6.70 4.69
CA PHE A 345 -2.00 -6.01 3.46
C PHE A 345 -2.20 -4.51 3.67
N CYS A 346 -2.53 -4.09 4.90
CA CYS A 346 -2.60 -2.67 5.28
C CYS A 346 -1.28 -1.90 5.05
N GLN A 347 -0.13 -2.58 4.98
CA GLN A 347 1.15 -1.95 4.61
C GLN A 347 1.24 -1.56 3.13
N PHE A 348 0.34 -2.10 2.29
CA PHE A 348 0.32 -1.92 0.84
C PHE A 348 -1.05 -1.42 0.34
N PRO A 349 -1.48 -0.20 0.68
CA PRO A 349 -2.85 0.26 0.40
C PRO A 349 -3.25 0.23 -1.07
N PHE A 350 -2.29 0.30 -2.01
CA PHE A 350 -2.60 0.28 -3.44
C PHE A 350 -3.31 -1.01 -3.88
N ILE A 351 -3.13 -2.15 -3.17
CA ILE A 351 -3.77 -3.43 -3.52
C ILE A 351 -5.20 -3.56 -2.97
N LEU A 352 -5.54 -2.74 -1.97
CA LEU A 352 -6.84 -2.80 -1.29
C LEU A 352 -7.91 -2.10 -2.12
N SER A 353 -9.10 -2.70 -2.18
CA SER A 353 -10.27 -2.09 -2.79
C SER A 353 -10.70 -0.81 -2.07
N THR A 354 -11.56 -0.01 -2.70
CA THR A 354 -12.19 1.14 -2.06
C THR A 354 -13.07 0.73 -0.88
N VAL A 355 -13.69 -0.44 -0.94
CA VAL A 355 -14.54 -0.99 0.14
C VAL A 355 -13.70 -1.27 1.38
N VAL A 356 -12.58 -1.99 1.23
CA VAL A 356 -11.68 -2.30 2.36
C VAL A 356 -11.05 -1.03 2.91
N LYS A 357 -10.57 -0.11 2.05
CA LYS A 357 -10.02 1.19 2.48
C LYS A 357 -11.02 1.99 3.30
N LYS A 358 -12.29 2.07 2.82
CA LYS A 358 -13.38 2.73 3.54
C LYS A 358 -13.53 2.11 4.93
N ALA A 359 -13.59 0.78 5.02
CA ALA A 359 -13.78 0.07 6.28
C ALA A 359 -12.59 0.22 7.25
N VAL A 360 -11.35 0.23 6.75
CA VAL A 360 -10.14 0.46 7.55
C VAL A 360 -10.10 1.87 8.12
N ILE A 361 -10.30 2.90 7.27
CA ILE A 361 -10.36 4.30 7.72
C ILE A 361 -11.48 4.49 8.74
N GLN A 362 -12.60 3.81 8.51
CA GLN A 362 -13.74 3.85 9.40
C GLN A 362 -13.42 3.27 10.77
N ARG A 363 -12.81 2.08 10.79
CA ARG A 363 -12.43 1.41 12.04
C ARG A 363 -11.38 2.20 12.82
N ASP A 364 -10.39 2.77 12.13
CA ASP A 364 -9.37 3.62 12.74
C ASP A 364 -9.99 4.86 13.40
N SER A 365 -10.93 5.51 12.72
CA SER A 365 -11.70 6.63 13.27
C SER A 365 -12.44 6.26 14.56
N GLU A 366 -13.19 5.16 14.57
CA GLU A 366 -13.88 4.67 15.77
C GLU A 366 -12.92 4.40 16.93
N GLN A 367 -11.81 3.72 16.64
CA GLN A 367 -10.80 3.40 17.64
C GLN A 367 -10.16 4.66 18.22
N GLN A 368 -9.86 5.66 17.38
CA GLN A 368 -9.32 6.94 17.84
C GLN A 368 -10.33 7.71 18.71
N MET A 369 -11.63 7.71 18.36
CA MET A 369 -12.68 8.30 19.21
C MET A 369 -12.72 7.64 20.59
N ILE A 370 -12.76 6.31 20.63
CA ILE A 370 -12.82 5.53 21.87
C ILE A 370 -11.56 5.76 22.70
N SER A 371 -10.39 5.75 22.07
CA SER A 371 -9.10 6.00 22.73
C SER A 371 -9.05 7.39 23.35
N MET A 372 -9.45 8.43 22.62
CA MET A 372 -9.49 9.81 23.12
C MET A 372 -10.48 9.99 24.28
N ALA A 373 -11.66 9.38 24.19
CA ALA A 373 -12.64 9.40 25.28
C ALA A 373 -12.10 8.69 26.53
N ARG A 374 -11.50 7.51 26.37
CA ARG A 374 -10.87 6.75 27.45
C ARG A 374 -9.72 7.52 28.10
N GLN A 375 -8.83 8.12 27.30
CA GLN A 375 -7.71 8.91 27.82
C GLN A 375 -8.22 10.09 28.64
N THR A 376 -9.20 10.83 28.13
CA THR A 376 -9.79 11.96 28.87
C THR A 376 -10.42 11.50 30.19
N LEU A 377 -11.10 10.36 30.21
CA LEU A 377 -11.66 9.78 31.41
C LEU A 377 -10.58 9.40 32.43
N VAL A 378 -9.55 8.68 32.00
CA VAL A 378 -8.42 8.26 32.84
C VAL A 378 -7.72 9.47 33.45
N ASP A 379 -7.44 10.50 32.65
CA ASP A 379 -6.79 11.73 33.11
C ASP A 379 -7.62 12.44 34.20
N LYS A 380 -8.95 12.47 34.05
CA LYS A 380 -9.87 13.10 35.01
C LYS A 380 -9.99 12.31 36.31
N VAL A 381 -10.07 10.98 36.21
CA VAL A 381 -10.12 10.07 37.36
C VAL A 381 -8.79 10.14 38.14
N SER A 382 -7.65 10.12 37.45
CA SER A 382 -6.32 10.24 38.05
C SER A 382 -6.16 11.53 38.86
N ARG A 383 -6.73 12.64 38.37
CA ARG A 383 -6.75 13.95 39.04
C ARG A 383 -7.83 14.09 40.12
N ARG A 384 -8.57 13.02 40.44
CA ARG A 384 -9.70 13.00 41.40
C ARG A 384 -10.76 14.08 41.12
N GLN A 385 -10.94 14.43 39.85
CA GLN A 385 -11.94 15.42 39.44
C GLN A 385 -13.30 14.73 39.24
N ARG A 386 -14.40 15.48 39.46
CA ARG A 386 -15.74 14.99 39.10
C ARG A 386 -15.79 14.75 37.59
N VAL A 387 -16.23 13.56 37.19
CA VAL A 387 -16.39 13.16 35.80
C VAL A 387 -17.78 13.59 35.33
N ASP A 388 -17.84 14.45 34.33
CA ASP A 388 -19.06 14.79 33.60
C ASP A 388 -19.04 14.05 32.26
N MET A 389 -20.07 13.26 31.94
CA MET A 389 -20.14 12.51 30.68
C MET A 389 -20.03 13.39 29.42
N SER A 390 -20.30 14.71 29.53
CA SER A 390 -20.11 15.66 28.44
C SER A 390 -18.65 15.74 27.94
N LEU A 391 -17.65 15.47 28.80
CA LEU A 391 -16.21 15.57 28.46
C LEU A 391 -15.72 14.50 27.46
N LEU A 392 -16.51 13.46 27.24
CA LEU A 392 -16.25 12.38 26.28
C LEU A 392 -16.58 12.79 24.83
N PHE A 393 -17.25 13.92 24.66
CA PHE A 393 -17.72 14.42 23.37
C PHE A 393 -17.08 15.77 23.04
N LEU A 394 -16.94 16.05 21.74
CA LEU A 394 -16.70 17.39 21.24
C LEU A 394 -18.05 18.11 21.18
N ASN A 395 -18.42 18.82 22.25
CA ASN A 395 -19.67 19.59 22.26
C ASN A 395 -19.45 20.93 21.56
N ILE A 396 -20.21 21.24 20.52
CA ILE A 396 -20.20 22.54 19.83
C ILE A 396 -21.51 23.25 20.11
N LYS A 397 -21.43 24.47 20.64
CA LYS A 397 -22.61 25.34 20.87
C LYS A 397 -22.61 26.48 19.86
N VAL A 398 -23.68 26.59 19.07
CA VAL A 398 -23.78 27.59 17.99
C VAL A 398 -25.13 28.27 17.96
N ARG A 399 -25.17 29.52 17.47
CA ARG A 399 -26.40 30.24 17.14
C ARG A 399 -26.68 30.09 15.64
N ARG A 400 -27.95 29.93 15.26
CA ARG A 400 -28.34 29.81 13.85
C ARG A 400 -27.91 31.01 13.01
N GLN A 401 -28.00 32.21 13.58
CA GLN A 401 -27.67 33.47 12.89
C GLN A 401 -26.15 33.68 12.72
N GLN A 402 -25.32 33.01 13.53
CA GLN A 402 -23.86 33.17 13.56
C GLN A 402 -23.15 31.82 13.37
N LEU A 403 -23.73 30.97 12.51
CA LEU A 403 -23.34 29.56 12.38
C LEU A 403 -21.86 29.36 12.06
N VAL A 404 -21.34 30.08 11.05
CA VAL A 404 -19.94 29.94 10.60
C VAL A 404 -18.97 30.44 11.67
N SER A 405 -19.20 31.66 12.18
CA SER A 405 -18.33 32.27 13.20
C SER A 405 -18.30 31.44 14.48
N ASP A 406 -19.45 31.06 15.02
CA ASP A 406 -19.54 30.28 16.26
C ASP A 406 -18.88 28.90 16.09
N SER A 407 -19.06 28.26 14.93
CA SER A 407 -18.41 26.98 14.61
C SER A 407 -16.90 27.10 14.56
N LEU A 408 -16.39 28.19 13.94
CA LEU A 408 -14.97 28.48 13.84
C LEU A 408 -14.33 28.68 15.21
N ASP A 409 -15.00 29.45 16.07
CA ASP A 409 -14.54 29.76 17.42
C ASP A 409 -14.54 28.52 18.31
N GLU A 410 -15.59 27.69 18.25
CA GLU A 410 -15.70 26.45 19.03
C GLU A 410 -14.64 25.43 18.60
N LEU A 411 -14.46 25.19 17.30
CA LEU A 411 -13.46 24.25 16.76
C LEU A 411 -12.04 24.74 17.01
N SER A 412 -11.80 26.05 16.92
CA SER A 412 -10.49 26.65 17.20
C SER A 412 -10.10 26.55 18.67
N ARG A 413 -11.06 26.72 19.59
CA ARG A 413 -10.82 26.56 21.04
C ARG A 413 -10.65 25.10 21.47
N LYS A 414 -11.30 24.16 20.78
CA LYS A 414 -11.35 22.73 21.15
C LYS A 414 -10.48 21.82 20.28
N ARG A 415 -9.32 22.33 19.81
CA ARG A 415 -8.41 21.60 18.90
C ARG A 415 -7.98 20.22 19.41
N ALA A 416 -7.74 20.08 20.71
CA ALA A 416 -7.34 18.81 21.31
C ALA A 416 -8.47 17.75 21.28
N ASP A 417 -9.72 18.19 21.16
CA ASP A 417 -10.91 17.34 21.23
C ASP A 417 -11.49 17.02 19.84
N LEU A 418 -10.87 17.46 18.74
CA LEU A 418 -11.38 17.29 17.37
C LEU A 418 -11.59 15.83 16.94
N LYS A 419 -10.93 14.91 17.64
CA LYS A 419 -11.06 13.45 17.44
C LYS A 419 -12.13 12.80 18.31
N LYS A 420 -12.78 13.55 19.22
CA LYS A 420 -13.91 13.04 20.01
C LYS A 420 -15.17 13.04 19.17
N LYS A 421 -16.18 12.29 19.63
CA LYS A 421 -17.49 12.29 18.97
C LYS A 421 -18.16 13.66 19.10
N LEU A 422 -18.49 14.29 17.98
CA LEU A 422 -19.21 15.57 17.92
C LEU A 422 -20.63 15.45 18.46
N LYS A 423 -21.03 16.47 19.20
CA LYS A 423 -22.41 16.77 19.59
C LYS A 423 -22.67 18.25 19.39
N VAL A 424 -23.77 18.60 18.75
CA VAL A 424 -24.15 19.99 18.48
C VAL A 424 -25.32 20.41 19.36
N THR A 425 -25.29 21.65 19.83
CA THR A 425 -26.41 22.29 20.53
C THR A 425 -26.66 23.68 19.94
N PHE A 426 -27.88 23.94 19.49
CA PHE A 426 -28.29 25.28 19.10
C PHE A 426 -28.68 26.10 20.34
N VAL A 427 -28.13 27.30 20.45
CA VAL A 427 -28.36 28.17 21.61
C VAL A 427 -29.83 28.58 21.66
N GLY A 428 -30.49 28.35 22.80
CA GLY A 428 -31.91 28.67 23.00
C GLY A 428 -32.88 27.58 22.52
N GLU A 429 -32.38 26.46 22.01
CA GLU A 429 -33.20 25.35 21.53
C GLU A 429 -33.11 24.14 22.47
N ALA A 430 -34.25 23.56 22.80
CA ALA A 430 -34.32 22.31 23.55
C ALA A 430 -34.06 21.14 22.59
N GLY A 431 -33.02 20.35 22.85
CA GLY A 431 -32.75 19.16 22.04
C GLY A 431 -31.52 18.39 22.53
N LEU A 432 -31.64 17.06 22.59
CA LEU A 432 -30.52 16.16 22.81
C LEU A 432 -30.01 15.67 21.46
N ASP A 433 -28.74 15.90 21.17
CA ASP A 433 -28.16 15.46 19.90
C ASP A 433 -27.89 13.96 19.88
N MET A 434 -28.79 13.25 19.21
CA MET A 434 -28.65 11.84 18.84
C MET A 434 -28.24 11.71 17.36
N GLY A 435 -27.51 12.69 16.81
CA GLY A 435 -27.02 12.76 15.43
C GLY A 435 -27.83 13.69 14.52
N GLY A 436 -29.09 13.96 14.85
CA GLY A 436 -29.96 14.84 14.08
C GLY A 436 -29.47 16.28 14.03
N LEU A 437 -29.09 16.86 15.18
CA LEU A 437 -28.61 18.23 15.25
C LEU A 437 -27.23 18.38 14.62
N THR A 438 -26.36 17.37 14.79
CA THR A 438 -25.08 17.30 14.08
C THR A 438 -25.26 17.30 12.55
N LYS A 439 -26.19 16.50 12.03
CA LYS A 439 -26.49 16.45 10.60
C LYS A 439 -27.02 17.79 10.09
N GLU A 440 -27.94 18.40 10.82
CA GLU A 440 -28.51 19.70 10.48
C GLU A 440 -27.43 20.80 10.46
N TRP A 441 -26.65 20.91 11.54
CA TRP A 441 -25.53 21.84 11.64
C TRP A 441 -24.56 21.72 10.46
N PHE A 442 -24.18 20.50 10.11
CA PHE A 442 -23.29 20.25 8.99
C PHE A 442 -23.89 20.73 7.65
N LEU A 443 -25.16 20.38 7.39
CA LEU A 443 -25.84 20.78 6.15
C LEU A 443 -25.97 22.30 6.03
N LEU A 444 -26.33 22.99 7.11
CA LEU A 444 -26.41 24.44 7.13
C LEU A 444 -25.03 25.09 6.92
N LEU A 445 -24.00 24.56 7.58
CA LEU A 445 -22.65 25.09 7.51
C LEU A 445 -22.06 24.97 6.10
N ILE A 446 -22.20 23.81 5.46
CA ILE A 446 -21.76 23.58 4.08
C ILE A 446 -22.53 24.47 3.10
N ARG A 447 -23.86 24.59 3.24
CA ARG A 447 -24.66 25.48 2.38
C ARG A 447 -24.19 26.92 2.42
N GLN A 448 -23.86 27.43 3.62
CA GLN A 448 -23.40 28.80 3.79
C GLN A 448 -22.00 29.02 3.22
N ILE A 449 -21.07 28.08 3.46
CA ILE A 449 -19.68 28.17 3.00
C ILE A 449 -19.55 28.07 1.48
N PHE A 450 -20.33 27.20 0.85
CA PHE A 450 -20.32 27.02 -0.61
C PHE A 450 -21.25 28.00 -1.34
N HIS A 451 -21.90 28.91 -0.61
CA HIS A 451 -22.70 29.97 -1.23
C HIS A 451 -21.79 30.94 -1.99
N THR A 452 -22.20 31.35 -3.19
CA THR A 452 -21.40 32.24 -4.04
C THR A 452 -21.11 33.57 -3.34
N ASP A 453 -22.10 34.11 -2.61
CA ASP A 453 -21.94 35.36 -1.85
C ASP A 453 -20.96 35.27 -0.69
N TYR A 454 -20.68 34.05 -0.19
CA TYR A 454 -19.69 33.84 0.85
C TYR A 454 -18.25 33.95 0.30
N GLY A 455 -18.07 33.71 -1.00
CA GLY A 455 -16.86 34.06 -1.72
C GLY A 455 -15.67 33.10 -1.56
N MET A 456 -15.79 31.99 -0.83
CA MET A 456 -14.70 31.00 -0.64
C MET A 456 -14.52 30.04 -1.82
N PHE A 457 -15.62 29.72 -2.51
CA PHE A 457 -15.66 28.72 -3.58
C PHE A 457 -16.40 29.27 -4.80
N MET A 458 -15.92 28.89 -5.98
CA MET A 458 -16.54 29.19 -7.27
C MET A 458 -17.05 27.89 -7.87
N TYR A 459 -18.27 27.90 -8.42
CA TYR A 459 -18.80 26.75 -9.15
C TYR A 459 -18.27 26.72 -10.58
N VAL A 460 -17.55 25.67 -10.93
CA VAL A 460 -17.07 25.40 -12.29
C VAL A 460 -18.11 24.54 -12.99
N LYS A 461 -18.91 25.17 -13.85
CA LYS A 461 -20.05 24.54 -14.53
C LYS A 461 -19.63 23.30 -15.34
N ASP A 462 -18.53 23.39 -16.08
CA ASP A 462 -18.07 22.33 -16.99
C ASP A 462 -17.63 21.05 -16.25
N LEU A 463 -17.18 21.19 -15.00
CA LEU A 463 -16.71 20.07 -14.18
C LEU A 463 -17.75 19.64 -13.13
N HIS A 464 -18.90 20.32 -13.09
CA HIS A 464 -19.92 20.17 -12.04
C HIS A 464 -19.32 20.15 -10.62
N CYS A 465 -18.30 20.98 -10.35
CA CYS A 465 -17.58 20.99 -9.08
C CYS A 465 -17.35 22.40 -8.54
N HIS A 466 -17.03 22.50 -7.25
CA HIS A 466 -16.61 23.74 -6.62
C HIS A 466 -15.08 23.82 -6.58
N TRP A 467 -14.51 24.97 -6.96
CA TRP A 467 -13.09 25.26 -6.92
C TRP A 467 -12.80 26.42 -5.97
N PHE A 468 -11.60 26.46 -5.39
CA PHE A 468 -11.18 27.57 -4.53
C PHE A 468 -11.23 28.89 -5.30
N SER A 469 -11.84 29.92 -4.71
CA SER A 469 -11.81 31.26 -5.27
C SER A 469 -10.38 31.82 -5.28
N SER A 470 -9.97 32.48 -6.37
CA SER A 470 -8.66 33.13 -6.47
C SER A 470 -8.58 34.51 -5.80
N TRP A 471 -9.63 34.92 -5.07
CA TRP A 471 -9.67 36.22 -4.39
C TRP A 471 -8.66 36.25 -3.24
N LYS A 472 -8.09 37.42 -2.94
CA LYS A 472 -7.15 37.59 -1.81
C LYS A 472 -7.81 37.07 -0.53
N CYS A 473 -7.23 36.00 0.02
CA CYS A 473 -7.73 35.34 1.22
C CYS A 473 -7.23 36.09 2.45
N ASP A 474 -8.03 37.03 2.96
CA ASP A 474 -7.78 37.62 4.27
C ASP A 474 -8.15 36.61 5.40
N ASN A 475 -8.96 35.58 5.09
CA ASN A 475 -9.57 34.65 6.05
C ASN A 475 -9.08 33.19 5.93
N CYS A 476 -7.77 32.95 6.08
CA CYS A 476 -7.19 31.58 6.13
C CYS A 476 -7.77 30.69 7.27
N SER A 477 -8.44 31.27 8.26
CA SER A 477 -9.16 30.55 9.33
C SER A 477 -10.38 29.79 8.80
N GLU A 478 -11.09 30.32 7.81
CA GLU A 478 -12.31 29.71 7.29
C GLU A 478 -12.00 28.50 6.42
N PHE A 479 -10.93 28.55 5.62
CA PHE A 479 -10.44 27.35 4.91
C PHE A 479 -10.01 26.25 5.89
N ARG A 480 -9.44 26.61 7.04
CA ARG A 480 -9.15 25.63 8.11
C ARG A 480 -10.42 25.05 8.71
N LEU A 481 -11.47 25.85 8.90
CA LEU A 481 -12.79 25.38 9.32
C LEU A 481 -13.34 24.38 8.32
N VAL A 482 -13.32 24.69 7.02
CA VAL A 482 -13.78 23.77 5.95
C VAL A 482 -13.00 22.46 5.99
N GLY A 483 -11.68 22.53 6.15
CA GLY A 483 -10.85 21.34 6.30
C GLY A 483 -11.22 20.51 7.54
N ALA A 484 -11.37 21.16 8.70
CA ALA A 484 -11.74 20.49 9.96
C ALA A 484 -13.13 19.85 9.90
N VAL A 485 -14.11 20.55 9.32
CA VAL A 485 -15.48 20.07 9.14
C VAL A 485 -15.54 18.93 8.13
N SER A 486 -14.82 19.04 7.02
CA SER A 486 -14.73 17.96 6.01
C SER A 486 -14.09 16.71 6.59
N PHE A 487 -13.02 16.87 7.40
CA PHE A 487 -12.42 15.78 8.16
C PHE A 487 -13.43 15.15 9.12
N HIS A 488 -14.13 15.96 9.92
CA HIS A 488 -15.10 15.46 10.88
C HIS A 488 -16.30 14.78 10.20
N THR A 489 -16.64 15.20 8.99
CA THR A 489 -17.70 14.58 8.18
C THR A 489 -17.27 13.24 7.63
N LEU A 490 -16.03 13.13 7.13
CA LEU A 490 -15.48 11.84 6.72
C LEU A 490 -15.42 10.89 7.93
N HIS A 491 -14.96 11.40 9.07
CA HIS A 491 -14.89 10.68 10.35
C HIS A 491 -16.28 10.23 10.84
N MET A 492 -17.31 11.09 10.75
CA MET A 492 -18.67 10.82 11.22
C MET A 492 -19.51 9.97 10.25
N ARG A 493 -19.44 10.26 8.96
CA ARG A 493 -20.26 9.59 7.93
C ARG A 493 -19.81 8.16 7.68
N LEU A 494 -18.54 7.87 7.91
CA LEU A 494 -18.06 6.51 7.97
C LEU A 494 -18.59 5.79 9.25
N CYS A 495 -18.73 6.50 10.39
CA CYS A 495 -19.21 5.97 11.68
C CYS A 495 -20.72 5.84 11.84
N TRP A 496 -21.49 6.41 10.91
CA TRP A 496 -22.94 6.54 11.05
C TRP A 496 -23.75 5.41 10.38
N GLU A 497 -23.12 4.51 9.61
CA GLU A 497 -23.81 3.38 8.99
C GLU A 497 -23.58 2.03 9.72
N PRO A 498 -24.23 1.82 10.86
CA PRO A 498 -24.71 0.50 11.22
C PRO A 498 -26.23 0.53 11.26
N GLN A 499 -26.86 -0.17 10.31
CA GLN A 499 -28.30 -0.47 10.16
C GLN A 499 -29.11 0.39 9.17
N ARG A 500 -29.54 -0.32 8.11
CA ARG A 500 -30.68 -0.11 7.19
C ARG A 500 -30.46 0.71 5.90
N SER A 501 -30.55 -0.07 4.81
CA SER A 501 -31.16 0.23 3.50
C SER A 501 -30.61 1.39 2.66
N LEU A 502 -29.95 0.98 1.55
CA LEU A 502 -29.96 1.60 0.22
C LEU A 502 -30.81 2.88 0.11
N VAL A 503 -30.17 4.04 0.25
CA VAL A 503 -30.62 5.26 -0.43
C VAL A 503 -29.43 5.85 -1.16
N ASN A 504 -29.48 5.68 -2.48
CA ASN A 504 -28.66 6.37 -3.45
C ASN A 504 -28.55 7.86 -3.11
N ILE A 505 -27.34 8.34 -2.85
CA ILE A 505 -27.02 9.76 -3.02
C ILE A 505 -26.47 9.89 -4.44
N ARG A 506 -27.40 9.88 -5.40
CA ARG A 506 -27.23 10.56 -6.68
C ARG A 506 -27.72 11.99 -6.49
N SER A 507 -26.87 12.94 -6.87
CA SER A 507 -27.22 14.28 -7.36
C SER A 507 -28.44 14.99 -6.73
N ALA A 508 -28.17 15.98 -5.88
CA ALA A 508 -29.10 17.10 -5.75
C ALA A 508 -28.75 18.13 -6.84
N SER A 509 -29.28 17.91 -8.04
CA SER A 509 -29.65 18.97 -8.99
C SER A 509 -31.15 18.83 -9.22
N ALA A 510 -31.91 19.73 -8.62
CA ALA A 510 -33.25 20.13 -9.04
C ALA A 510 -33.40 21.60 -8.64
#